data_AF-A0A392PTX6-F1
#
_entry.id   AF-A0A392PTX6-F1
#
_cell.length_a   1.000
_cell.length_b   1.000
_cell.length_c   1.000
_cell.angle_alpha   90.00
_cell.angle_beta   90.00
_cell.angle_gamma   90.00
#
_symmetry.space_group_name_H-M   'P 1'
#
loop_
_entity.id
_entity.type
_entity.pdbx_description
1 polymer ?
#
loop_
_entity_poly.entity_id
_entity_poly.type
_entity_poly.pdbx_seq_one_letter_code
_entity_poly.pdbx_strand_id
1 'polypeptide(L)' 'MLVQQITLSVEPVDDLLVWKSSSNGILTLKIAYDFKRHHFPKMDWAKSIWCREIPPSRSLLAWRVMLDKVPTDDKLLEK' A
#
# COMPACT_ATOMS: atom_id res chain seq x y z
N MET A 1 12.61 -20.63 32.33
CA MET A 1 11.49 -19.86 31.75
C MET A 1 10.21 -20.38 32.39
N LEU A 2 9.54 -19.56 33.20
CA LEU A 2 8.25 -19.91 33.79
C LEU A 2 7.17 -19.78 32.70
N VAL A 3 6.62 -20.91 32.27
CA VAL A 3 5.41 -20.93 31.45
C VAL A 3 4.26 -20.54 32.38
N GLN A 4 3.71 -19.35 32.20
CA GLN A 4 2.51 -18.93 32.92
C GLN A 4 1.38 -19.90 32.56
N GLN A 5 0.81 -20.58 33.57
CA GLN A 5 -0.41 -21.35 33.41
C GLN A 5 -1.55 -20.36 33.13
N ILE A 6 -1.91 -20.21 31.86
CA ILE A 6 -3.11 -19.47 31.46
C ILE A 6 -4.27 -20.43 31.65
N THR A 7 -5.05 -20.24 32.71
CA THR A 7 -6.30 -20.97 32.92
C THR A 7 -7.31 -20.44 31.89
N LEU A 8 -7.48 -21.17 30.79
CA LEU A 8 -8.51 -20.85 29.80
C LEU A 8 -9.88 -20.97 30.48
N SER A 9 -10.75 -19.98 30.26
CA SER A 9 -12.13 -20.04 30.78
C SER A 9 -12.81 -21.30 30.22
N VAL A 10 -13.36 -22.13 31.10
CA VAL A 10 -14.09 -23.38 30.74
C VAL A 10 -15.55 -23.08 30.38
N GLU A 11 -15.88 -21.81 30.21
CA GLU A 11 -17.19 -21.40 29.72
C GLU A 11 -17.27 -21.63 28.20
N PRO A 12 -18.35 -22.23 27.69
CA PRO A 12 -18.55 -22.38 26.26
C PRO A 12 -18.81 -21.00 25.64
N VAL A 13 -17.74 -20.34 25.21
CA VAL A 13 -17.79 -19.11 24.43
C VAL A 13 -17.69 -19.49 22.96
N ASP A 14 -18.62 -19.02 22.15
CA ASP A 14 -18.57 -19.21 20.70
C ASP A 14 -17.33 -18.52 20.11
N ASP A 15 -16.68 -19.20 19.16
CA ASP A 15 -15.57 -18.62 18.43
C ASP A 15 -16.00 -17.36 17.67
N LEU A 16 -15.18 -16.32 17.74
CA LEU A 16 -15.42 -15.06 17.05
C LEU A 16 -14.47 -14.90 15.86
N LEU A 17 -15.01 -14.40 14.75
CA LEU A 17 -14.20 -13.98 13.61
C LEU A 17 -13.45 -12.69 13.95
N VAL A 18 -12.13 -12.79 14.07
CA VAL A 18 -11.24 -11.67 14.42
C VAL A 18 -10.40 -11.28 13.21
N TRP A 19 -10.50 -10.02 12.79
CA TRP A 19 -9.65 -9.47 11.75
C TRP A 19 -8.32 -8.99 12.31
N LYS A 20 -7.22 -9.66 11.94
CA LYS A 20 -5.86 -9.38 12.48
C LYS A 20 -5.36 -7.96 12.22
N SER A 21 -5.77 -7.33 11.11
CA SER A 21 -5.35 -5.95 10.80
C SER A 21 -6.13 -4.89 11.56
N SER A 22 -7.13 -5.29 12.37
CA SER A 22 -7.95 -4.39 13.18
C SER A 22 -7.49 -4.40 14.63
N SER A 23 -7.44 -3.23 15.27
CA SER A 23 -7.01 -3.09 16.67
C SER A 23 -7.99 -3.70 17.68
N ASN A 24 -9.25 -3.83 17.31
CA ASN A 24 -10.31 -4.41 18.14
C ASN A 24 -10.87 -5.72 17.57
N GLY A 25 -10.23 -6.27 16.53
CA GLY A 25 -10.68 -7.48 15.86
C GLY A 25 -11.90 -7.33 14.95
N ILE A 26 -12.57 -6.17 14.92
CA ILE A 26 -13.77 -5.95 14.12
C ILE A 26 -13.38 -5.59 12.68
N LEU A 27 -13.94 -6.31 11.72
CA LEU A 27 -13.84 -5.98 10.31
C LEU A 27 -14.88 -4.90 9.95
N THR A 28 -14.41 -3.68 9.70
CA THR A 28 -15.24 -2.61 9.15
C THR A 28 -15.04 -2.50 7.64
N LEU A 29 -16.02 -1.90 6.94
CA LEU A 29 -15.91 -1.64 5.50
C LEU A 29 -14.65 -0.82 5.16
N LYS A 30 -14.28 0.14 6.00
CA LYS A 30 -13.05 0.94 5.86
C LYS A 30 -11.80 0.06 5.85
N ILE A 31 -11.69 -0.88 6.80
CA ILE A 31 -10.55 -1.78 6.92
C ILE A 31 -10.52 -2.77 5.77
N ALA A 32 -11.67 -3.33 5.38
CA ALA A 32 -11.77 -4.22 4.24
C ALA A 32 -11.32 -3.53 2.93
N TYR A 33 -11.78 -2.29 2.71
CA TYR A 33 -11.39 -1.48 1.55
C TYR A 33 -9.89 -1.14 1.56
N ASP A 34 -9.37 -0.67 2.70
CA ASP A 34 -7.96 -0.34 2.85
C ASP A 34 -7.06 -1.56 2.61
N PHE A 35 -7.46 -2.73 3.10
CA PHE A 35 -6.73 -3.98 2.89
C PHE A 35 -6.74 -4.44 1.43
N LYS A 36 -7.87 -4.25 0.71
CA LYS A 36 -8.02 -4.76 -0.65
C LYS A 36 -7.51 -3.81 -1.72
N ARG A 37 -7.48 -2.49 -1.47
CA ARG A 37 -7.06 -1.52 -2.47
C ARG A 37 -5.60 -1.73 -2.84
N HIS A 38 -5.27 -1.43 -4.09
CA HIS A 38 -3.88 -1.35 -4.49
C HIS A 38 -3.25 -0.12 -3.83
N HIS A 39 -2.26 -0.34 -2.96
CA HIS A 39 -1.42 0.74 -2.47
C HIS A 39 -0.40 1.05 -3.56
N PHE A 40 -0.64 2.13 -4.30
CA PHE A 40 0.39 2.67 -5.17
C PHE A 40 1.57 3.13 -4.29
N PRO A 41 2.81 2.85 -4.69
CA PRO A 41 3.96 3.33 -3.95
C PRO A 41 3.88 4.86 -3.82
N LYS A 42 4.14 5.34 -2.61
CA LYS A 42 4.26 6.78 -2.37
C LYS A 42 5.51 7.25 -3.12
N MET A 43 5.31 7.89 -4.25
CA MET A 43 6.38 8.51 -5.03
C MET A 43 6.55 9.95 -4.53
N ASP A 44 7.50 10.17 -3.63
CA ASP A 44 7.72 11.50 -3.05
C ASP A 44 8.04 12.57 -4.12
N TRP A 45 8.74 12.16 -5.18
CA TRP A 45 9.05 13.00 -6.34
C TRP A 45 7.81 13.38 -7.17
N ALA A 46 6.71 12.63 -7.09
CA ALA A 46 5.53 12.88 -7.92
C ALA A 46 4.92 14.25 -7.60
N LYS A 47 4.87 14.63 -6.32
CA LYS A 47 4.37 15.94 -5.91
C LYS A 47 5.22 17.09 -6.45
N SER A 48 6.53 16.89 -6.57
CA SER A 48 7.46 17.89 -7.08
C SER A 48 7.26 18.18 -8.57
N ILE A 49 6.90 17.18 -9.37
CA ILE A 49 6.68 17.37 -10.80
C ILE A 49 5.27 17.87 -11.15
N TRP A 50 4.28 17.59 -10.30
CA TRP A 50 2.88 18.00 -10.47
C TRP A 50 2.58 19.30 -9.69
N CYS A 51 3.32 20.37 -10.01
CA CYS A 51 3.14 21.69 -9.41
C CYS A 51 2.63 22.71 -10.44
N ARG A 52 2.07 23.85 -9.97
CA ARG A 52 1.52 24.90 -10.85
C ARG A 52 2.57 25.60 -11.71
N GLU A 53 3.84 25.53 -11.32
CA GLU A 53 4.96 26.19 -12.01
C GLU A 53 5.46 25.38 -13.21
N ILE A 54 5.17 24.07 -13.24
CA ILE A 54 5.59 23.18 -14.31
C ILE A 54 4.39 22.93 -15.24
N PRO A 55 4.51 23.23 -16.54
CA PRO A 55 3.49 22.88 -17.53
C PRO A 55 3.20 21.37 -17.53
N PRO A 56 1.92 20.95 -17.67
CA PRO A 56 1.55 19.53 -17.63
C PRO A 56 2.32 18.63 -18.61
N SER A 57 2.70 19.16 -19.78
CA SER A 57 3.51 18.43 -20.76
C SER A 57 4.90 18.06 -20.23
N ARG A 58 5.54 18.96 -19.46
CA ARG A 58 6.85 18.72 -18.85
C ARG A 58 6.76 17.76 -17.67
N SER A 59 5.73 17.90 -16.84
CA SER A 59 5.43 16.96 -15.76
C SER A 59 5.22 15.55 -16.31
N LEU A 60 4.47 15.41 -17.40
CA LEU A 60 4.22 14.12 -18.03
C LEU A 60 5.51 13.47 -18.57
N LEU A 61 6.40 14.26 -19.17
CA LEU A 61 7.71 13.76 -19.60
C LEU A 61 8.56 13.31 -18.40
N ALA A 62 8.68 14.14 -17.37
CA ALA A 62 9.42 13.81 -16.16
C ALA A 62 8.88 12.54 -15.49
N TRP A 63 7.54 12.38 -15.44
CA TRP A 63 6.90 11.15 -14.95
C TRP A 63 7.33 9.91 -15.74
N ARG A 64 7.34 10.00 -17.08
CA ARG A 64 7.78 8.87 -17.94
C ARG A 64 9.26 8.55 -17.73
N VAL A 65 10.11 9.57 -17.55
CA VAL A 65 11.54 9.39 -17.25
C VAL A 65 11.74 8.69 -15.92
N MET A 66 11.08 9.16 -14.86
CA MET A 66 11.20 8.59 -13.51
C MET A 66 10.64 7.17 -13.40
N LEU A 67 9.70 6.80 -14.27
CA LEU A 67 9.21 5.42 -14.41
C LEU A 67 10.02 4.58 -15.40
N ASP A 68 11.07 5.15 -16.00
CA ASP A 68 11.92 4.48 -16.98
C ASP A 68 11.13 3.94 -18.20
N LYS A 69 10.08 4.68 -18.58
CA LYS A 69 9.15 4.39 -19.68
C LYS A 69 9.34 5.31 -20.89
N VAL A 70 10.49 5.98 -20.98
CA VAL A 70 10.85 6.74 -22.18
C VAL A 70 11.56 5.79 -23.14
N PRO A 71 11.13 5.70 -24.41
CA PRO A 71 11.88 4.97 -25.42
C PRO A 71 13.17 5.74 -25.73
N THR A 72 14.25 5.37 -25.06
CA THR A 72 15.61 5.76 -25.41
C THR A 72 16.22 4.73 -26.35
N ASP A 73 17.20 5.14 -27.14
CA ASP A 73 17.89 4.25 -28.10
C ASP A 73 18.47 3.01 -27.41
N ASP A 74 18.98 3.18 -26.18
CA ASP A 74 19.49 2.08 -25.34
C ASP A 74 18.41 1.01 -25.08
N LYS A 75 17.15 1.40 -24.92
CA LYS A 75 16.01 0.49 -24.67
C LYS A 75 15.44 -0.13 -25.94
N LEU A 76 15.70 0.48 -27.09
CA LEU A 76 15.28 -0.06 -28.39
C LEU A 76 16.22 -1.17 -28.87
N LEU A 77 17.49 -1.13 -28.43
CA LEU A 77 18.53 -2.10 -28.78
C LEU A 77 18.55 -3.35 -27.87
N GLU A 78 17.84 -3.34 -26.75
CA GLU A 78 17.79 -4.44 -25.77
C GLU A 78 16.85 -5.61 -26.19
N LYS A 79 16.63 -5.80 -27.51
CA LYS A 79 15.71 -6.80 -28.06
C LYS A 79 16.39 -7.86 -28.91
#